data_AF-A0A4P6TGW9-F1
#
_entry.id   AF-A0A4P6TGW9-F1
#
_cell.length_a   1.000
_cell.length_b   1.000
_cell.length_c   1.000
_cell.angle_alpha   90.00
_cell.angle_beta   90.00
_cell.angle_gamma   90.00
#
_symmetry.space_group_name_H-M   'P 1'
#
loop_
_entity.id
_entity.type
_entity.pdbx_description
1 polymer ?
#
loop_
_entity_poly.entity_id
_entity_poly.type
_entity_poly.pdbx_seq_one_letter_code
_entity_poly.pdbx_strand_id
1 'polypeptide(L)'
;MSTSPIPSPCQQRCQLDATGESCKSCRRTLKEIAGWPGFSDYEKKAVWNRLLSLPPLAQAKQCQRCGDTFRCGIADGEENCWCASLPNVMPMTQDGGDCLCPACLLQAIAQAPSGQQGDAAPNSSGR
;
A
#
# COMPACT_ATOMS: atom_id res chain seq x y z
N MET A 1 -20.41 20.59 22.58
CA MET A 1 -19.16 20.44 21.81
C MET A 1 -18.92 18.95 21.65
N SER A 2 -19.14 18.40 20.45
CA SER A 2 -19.01 16.95 20.23
C SER A 2 -17.57 16.63 19.82
N THR A 3 -16.72 16.33 20.80
CA THR A 3 -15.39 15.78 20.56
C THR A 3 -15.58 14.30 20.23
N SER A 4 -15.77 13.95 18.96
CA SER A 4 -15.89 12.55 18.55
C SER A 4 -14.62 11.80 18.95
N PRO A 5 -14.71 10.71 19.74
CA PRO A 5 -13.54 10.00 20.20
C PRO A 5 -12.80 9.34 19.03
N ILE A 6 -11.48 9.36 19.07
CA ILE A 6 -10.65 8.74 18.02
C ILE A 6 -10.92 7.23 17.99
N PRO A 7 -11.29 6.67 16.83
CA PRO A 7 -11.63 5.26 16.72
C PRO A 7 -10.41 4.35 16.89
N SER A 8 -10.66 3.15 17.39
CA SER A 8 -9.64 2.11 17.51
C SER A 8 -9.24 1.57 16.14
N PRO A 9 -7.94 1.43 15.83
CA PRO A 9 -7.45 0.82 14.58
C PRO A 9 -7.61 -0.73 14.56
N CYS A 10 -8.46 -1.30 15.42
CA CYS A 10 -8.62 -2.74 15.53
C CYS A 10 -9.49 -3.31 14.40
N GLN A 11 -8.93 -4.26 13.65
CA GLN A 11 -9.62 -4.96 12.56
C GLN A 11 -10.38 -6.22 13.03
N GLN A 12 -10.62 -6.37 14.34
CA GLN A 12 -11.31 -7.52 14.96
C GLN A 12 -10.70 -8.91 14.66
N ARG A 13 -9.48 -8.96 14.14
CA ARG A 13 -8.73 -10.18 13.85
C ARG A 13 -7.51 -10.26 14.77
N CYS A 14 -7.71 -10.76 15.98
CA CYS A 14 -6.63 -10.89 16.96
C CYS A 14 -5.71 -12.06 16.59
N GLN A 15 -4.53 -11.73 16.07
CA GLN A 15 -3.49 -12.72 15.79
C GLN A 15 -2.15 -12.07 16.08
N LEU A 16 -1.48 -12.50 17.15
CA LEU A 16 -0.16 -11.97 17.49
C LEU A 16 0.93 -12.58 16.60
N ASP A 17 2.04 -11.87 16.46
CA ASP A 17 3.29 -12.38 15.91
C ASP A 17 3.89 -13.50 16.78
N ALA A 18 4.99 -14.08 16.31
CA ALA A 18 5.63 -15.18 17.03
C ALA A 18 6.20 -14.75 18.40
N THR A 19 6.52 -13.47 18.60
CA THR A 19 7.03 -12.94 19.87
C THR A 19 5.91 -12.51 20.82
N GLY A 20 4.68 -12.39 20.34
CA GLY A 20 3.55 -11.90 21.13
C GLY A 20 3.55 -10.38 21.32
N GLU A 21 4.44 -9.66 20.64
CA GLU A 21 4.66 -8.23 20.85
C GLU A 21 3.73 -7.39 19.98
N SER A 22 3.37 -7.88 18.78
CA SER A 22 2.55 -7.13 17.82
C SER A 22 1.44 -7.97 17.20
N CYS A 23 0.30 -7.34 16.91
CA CYS A 23 -0.80 -7.97 16.17
C CYS A 23 -0.51 -7.97 14.66
N LYS A 24 -0.53 -9.14 14.02
CA LYS A 24 -0.34 -9.32 12.57
C LYS A 24 -1.38 -8.57 11.72
N SER A 25 -2.59 -8.37 12.26
CA SER A 25 -3.71 -7.77 11.49
C SER A 25 -3.77 -6.25 11.61
N CYS A 26 -3.76 -5.70 12.84
CA CYS A 26 -3.86 -4.25 13.06
C CYS A 26 -2.51 -3.56 13.29
N ARG A 27 -1.42 -4.33 13.40
CA ARG A 27 -0.02 -3.85 13.54
C ARG A 27 0.23 -2.91 14.72
N ARG A 28 -0.66 -2.97 15.71
CA ARG A 28 -0.42 -2.41 17.04
C ARG A 28 0.37 -3.39 17.90
N THR A 29 1.17 -2.84 18.80
CA THR A 29 1.83 -3.61 19.86
C THR A 29 0.82 -4.04 20.93
N LEU A 30 1.15 -5.07 21.69
CA LEU A 30 0.31 -5.55 22.79
C LEU A 30 0.08 -4.44 23.83
N LYS A 31 1.10 -3.61 24.10
CA LYS A 31 1.01 -2.45 25.00
C LYS A 31 -0.01 -1.43 24.52
N GLU A 32 0.02 -1.09 23.23
CA GLU A 32 -0.96 -0.16 22.64
C GLU A 32 -2.37 -0.75 22.60
N ILE A 33 -2.51 -2.06 22.43
CA ILE A 33 -3.80 -2.75 22.44
C ILE A 33 -4.41 -2.69 23.84
N ALA A 34 -3.64 -3.07 24.88
CA ALA A 34 -4.09 -3.10 26.27
C ALA A 34 -4.34 -1.69 26.84
N GLY A 35 -3.50 -0.71 26.48
CA GLY A 35 -3.60 0.66 26.98
C GLY A 35 -4.64 1.54 26.29
N TRP A 36 -5.22 1.09 25.17
CA TRP A 36 -6.07 1.93 24.31
C TRP A 36 -7.20 2.70 25.02
N PRO A 37 -7.96 2.10 25.97
CA PRO A 37 -9.02 2.82 26.67
C PRO A 37 -8.51 4.00 27.50
N GLY A 38 -7.27 3.92 28.00
CA GLY A 38 -6.63 4.93 28.85
C GLY A 38 -5.82 5.98 28.09
N PHE A 39 -5.65 5.85 26.78
CA PHE A 39 -4.85 6.79 25.99
C PHE A 39 -5.58 8.12 25.76
N SER A 40 -4.83 9.21 25.91
CA SER A 40 -5.21 10.55 25.48
C SER A 40 -5.37 10.63 23.96
N ASP A 41 -6.03 11.68 23.47
CA ASP A 41 -6.16 11.91 22.03
C ASP A 41 -4.81 12.08 21.33
N TYR A 42 -3.81 12.64 22.02
CA TYR A 42 -2.46 12.76 21.51
C TYR A 42 -1.81 11.38 21.32
N GLU A 43 -1.91 10.50 22.31
CA GLU A 43 -1.37 9.14 22.23
C GLU A 43 -2.09 8.31 21.15
N LYS A 44 -3.41 8.42 21.05
CA LYS A 44 -4.19 7.76 19.99
C LYS A 44 -3.78 8.24 18.61
N LYS A 45 -3.56 9.56 18.43
CA LYS A 45 -3.03 10.13 17.17
C LYS A 45 -1.62 9.64 16.87
N ALA A 46 -0.75 9.54 17.87
CA ALA A 46 0.60 9.02 17.69
C ALA A 46 0.59 7.57 17.18
N VAL A 47 -0.28 6.71 17.74
CA VAL A 47 -0.48 5.34 17.24
C VAL A 47 -0.96 5.35 15.79
N TRP A 48 -1.95 6.16 15.45
CA TRP A 48 -2.45 6.27 14.07
C TRP A 48 -1.37 6.74 13.09
N ASN A 49 -0.63 7.79 13.43
CA ASN A 49 0.45 8.31 12.59
C ASN A 49 1.51 7.23 12.33
N ARG A 50 1.89 6.48 13.37
CA ARG A 50 2.80 5.33 13.25
C ARG A 50 2.22 4.27 12.32
N LEU A 51 0.95 3.88 12.49
CA LEU A 51 0.33 2.83 11.67
C LEU A 51 0.20 3.22 10.20
N LEU A 52 -0.09 4.50 9.90
CA LEU A 52 -0.22 5.02 8.55
C LEU A 52 1.14 5.16 7.84
N SER A 53 2.23 5.34 8.58
CA SER A 53 3.59 5.39 8.01
C SER A 53 4.22 4.02 7.79
N LEU A 54 3.63 2.95 8.32
CA LEU A 54 4.18 1.60 8.15
C LEU A 54 3.98 1.12 6.70
N PRO A 55 4.98 0.46 6.09
CA PRO A 55 4.86 -0.07 4.74
C PRO A 55 3.76 -1.13 4.63
N PRO A 56 3.16 -1.33 3.44
CA PRO A 56 2.20 -2.42 3.23
C PRO A 56 2.86 -3.77 3.49
N LEU A 57 2.12 -4.68 4.11
CA LEU A 57 2.60 -6.05 4.32
C LEU A 57 2.79 -6.76 2.99
N ALA A 58 3.89 -7.50 2.84
CA ALA A 58 4.04 -8.42 1.74
C ALA A 58 2.94 -9.48 1.77
N GLN A 59 2.24 -9.61 0.65
CA GLN A 59 1.21 -10.61 0.47
C GLN A 59 1.61 -11.55 -0.66
N ALA A 60 1.47 -12.86 -0.45
CA ALA A 60 1.51 -13.81 -1.56
C ALA A 60 0.29 -13.60 -2.45
N LYS A 61 0.52 -13.49 -3.76
CA LYS A 61 -0.50 -13.31 -4.79
C LYS A 61 -0.18 -14.22 -5.97
N GLN A 62 -1.21 -14.55 -6.75
CA GLN A 62 -1.03 -15.24 -8.02
C GLN A 62 -1.10 -14.22 -9.16
N CYS A 63 -0.19 -14.33 -10.12
CA CYS A 63 -0.18 -13.48 -11.29
C CYS A 63 -1.32 -13.88 -12.25
N GLN A 64 -2.22 -12.97 -12.58
CA GLN A 64 -3.29 -13.25 -13.55
C GLN A 64 -2.76 -13.55 -14.98
N ARG A 65 -1.55 -13.09 -15.32
CA ARG A 65 -0.99 -13.21 -16.68
C ARG A 65 -0.21 -14.51 -16.91
N CYS A 66 0.58 -14.95 -15.92
CA CYS A 66 1.42 -16.15 -16.06
C CYS A 66 1.08 -17.27 -15.08
N GLY A 67 0.25 -17.01 -14.06
CA GLY A 67 -0.10 -18.00 -13.03
C GLY A 67 0.92 -18.17 -11.90
N ASP A 68 2.09 -17.51 -11.97
CA ASP A 68 3.12 -17.63 -10.94
C ASP A 68 2.67 -17.03 -9.61
N THR A 69 3.12 -17.66 -8.52
CA THR A 69 2.99 -17.09 -7.18
C THR A 69 4.13 -16.11 -6.92
N PHE A 70 3.80 -14.89 -6.48
CA PHE A 70 4.77 -13.85 -6.18
C PHE A 70 4.39 -13.10 -4.89
N ARG A 71 5.34 -12.37 -4.29
CA ARG A 71 5.07 -11.48 -3.16
C ARG A 71 4.87 -10.04 -3.64
N CYS A 72 3.73 -9.45 -3.30
CA CYS A 72 3.43 -8.04 -3.51
C CYS A 72 3.61 -7.28 -2.18
N GLY A 73 4.59 -6.38 -2.09
CA GLY A 73 4.95 -5.62 -0.89
C GLY A 73 6.43 -5.78 -0.51
N ILE A 74 6.83 -5.18 0.61
CA ILE A 74 8.21 -5.22 1.13
C ILE A 74 8.50 -6.61 1.70
N ALA A 75 9.48 -7.32 1.14
CA ALA A 75 9.93 -8.61 1.65
C ALA A 75 10.80 -8.47 2.90
N ASP A 76 10.97 -9.56 3.64
CA ASP A 76 11.80 -9.58 4.85
C ASP A 76 13.23 -9.16 4.53
N GLY A 77 13.68 -8.05 5.13
CA GLY A 77 15.04 -7.50 4.94
C GLY A 77 15.19 -6.45 3.84
N GLU A 78 14.14 -6.13 3.09
CA GLU A 78 14.16 -5.06 2.09
C GLU A 78 13.69 -3.73 2.72
N GLU A 79 14.36 -2.62 2.42
CA GLU A 79 13.97 -1.29 2.94
C GLU A 79 12.82 -0.66 2.14
N ASN A 80 12.72 -0.98 0.84
CA ASN A 80 11.72 -0.46 -0.08
C ASN A 80 11.01 -1.61 -0.84
N CYS A 81 9.77 -1.36 -1.28
CA CYS A 81 9.08 -2.31 -2.16
C CYS A 81 9.74 -2.33 -3.54
N TRP A 82 9.86 -3.50 -4.17
CA TRP A 82 10.42 -3.61 -5.53
C TRP A 82 9.68 -2.75 -6.57
N CYS A 83 8.40 -2.42 -6.32
CA CYS A 83 7.61 -1.56 -7.20
C CYS A 83 7.81 -0.05 -6.95
N ALA A 84 8.52 0.34 -5.89
CA ALA A 84 8.65 1.75 -5.48
C ALA A 84 9.45 2.60 -6.48
N SER A 85 10.30 1.98 -7.29
CA SER A 85 11.09 2.66 -8.33
C SER A 85 10.41 2.67 -9.71
N LEU A 86 9.22 2.10 -9.83
CA LEU A 86 8.50 2.05 -11.10
C LEU A 86 7.82 3.40 -11.38
N PRO A 87 7.65 3.78 -12.67
CA PRO A 87 6.90 4.97 -13.02
C PRO A 87 5.47 4.90 -12.46
N ASN A 88 4.94 6.04 -12.02
CA ASN A 88 3.51 6.19 -11.67
C ASN A 88 2.65 6.22 -12.95
N VAL A 89 2.75 5.18 -13.76
CA VAL A 89 1.81 4.92 -14.85
C VAL A 89 0.61 4.22 -14.22
N MET A 90 -0.59 4.74 -14.44
CA MET A 90 -1.81 3.99 -14.14
C MET A 90 -2.16 3.16 -15.37
N PRO A 91 -1.78 1.87 -15.47
CA PRO A 91 -2.41 1.02 -16.44
C PRO A 91 -3.81 0.75 -15.89
N MET A 92 -4.77 1.56 -16.33
CA MET A 92 -6.15 1.08 -16.43
C MET A 92 -6.08 -0.08 -17.43
N THR A 93 -5.78 -1.29 -16.96
CA THR A 93 -5.94 -2.48 -17.80
C THR A 93 -7.39 -2.45 -18.26
N GLN A 94 -7.63 -2.56 -19.57
CA GLN A 94 -8.96 -2.38 -20.16
C GLN A 94 -10.00 -3.35 -19.57
N ASP A 95 -9.52 -4.45 -18.96
CA ASP A 95 -10.34 -5.49 -18.32
C ASP A 95 -10.45 -5.33 -16.78
N GLY A 96 -9.87 -4.28 -16.17
CA GLY A 96 -9.89 -4.08 -14.72
C GLY A 96 -9.18 -5.18 -13.92
N GLY A 97 -8.21 -5.86 -14.54
CA GLY A 97 -7.63 -7.11 -14.03
C GLY A 97 -6.78 -6.98 -12.75
N ASP A 98 -6.73 -8.10 -12.01
CA ASP A 98 -6.06 -8.34 -10.72
C ASP A 98 -4.51 -8.26 -10.71
N CYS A 99 -3.88 -8.70 -9.62
CA CYS A 99 -2.44 -8.62 -9.33
C CYS A 99 -1.52 -9.21 -10.44
N LEU A 100 -0.48 -8.47 -10.83
CA LEU A 100 0.59 -8.93 -11.76
C LEU A 100 1.94 -9.12 -11.02
N CYS A 101 2.68 -10.17 -11.35
CA CYS A 101 4.04 -10.38 -10.84
C CYS A 101 5.02 -9.32 -11.41
N PRO A 102 6.22 -9.15 -10.80
CA PRO A 102 7.18 -8.13 -11.25
C PRO A 102 7.53 -8.20 -12.74
N ALA A 103 7.76 -9.40 -13.27
CA ALA A 103 8.08 -9.58 -14.68
C ALA A 103 6.92 -9.18 -15.60
N CYS A 104 5.69 -9.62 -15.30
CA CYS A 104 4.52 -9.29 -16.09
C CYS A 104 4.10 -7.82 -15.97
N LEU A 105 4.30 -7.19 -14.82
CA LEU A 105 4.03 -5.77 -14.61
C LEU A 105 5.01 -4.90 -15.39
N LEU A 106 6.31 -5.20 -15.35
CA LEU A 106 7.32 -4.48 -16.13
C LEU A 106 7.04 -4.55 -17.63
N GLN A 107 6.60 -5.71 -18.13
CA GLN A 107 6.18 -5.87 -19.51
C GLN A 107 4.94 -5.02 -19.83
N ALA A 108 3.97 -4.94 -18.93
CA ALA A 108 2.78 -4.11 -19.12
C ALA A 108 3.12 -2.61 -19.14
N ILE A 109 4.02 -2.16 -18.25
CA ILE A 109 4.51 -0.78 -18.21
C ILE A 109 5.25 -0.43 -19.50
N ALA A 110 6.11 -1.32 -20.02
CA ALA A 110 6.83 -1.10 -21.27
C ALA A 110 5.92 -1.00 -22.51
N GLN A 111 4.71 -1.57 -22.44
CA GLN A 111 3.72 -1.54 -23.51
C GLN A 111 2.73 -0.37 -23.39
N ALA A 112 2.71 0.33 -22.26
CA ALA A 112 1.85 1.49 -22.08
C ALA A 112 2.34 2.62 -23.00
N PRO A 113 1.44 3.27 -23.77
CA PRO A 113 1.83 4.40 -24.59
C PRO A 113 2.36 5.52 -23.69
N SER A 114 3.63 5.85 -23.88
CA SER A 114 4.32 6.94 -23.18
C SER A 114 3.68 8.28 -23.56
N GLY A 115 2.65 8.73 -22.84
CA GLY A 115 2.01 10.00 -23.22
C GLY A 115 0.76 10.42 -22.45
N GLN A 116 0.94 10.94 -21.24
CA GLN A 116 0.29 12.21 -20.85
C GLN A 116 1.36 13.15 -20.29
N GLN A 117 2.31 13.51 -21.16
CA GLN A 117 3.01 14.80 -21.11
C GLN A 117 2.12 15.77 -21.89
N GLY A 118 1.61 16.80 -21.21
CA GLY A 118 0.84 17.84 -21.86
C GLY A 118 1.76 18.71 -22.68
N ASP A 119 1.74 18.55 -24.01
CA ASP A 119 2.29 19.50 -24.97
C ASP A 119 1.74 19.17 -26.38
N ALA A 120 0.75 19.93 -26.85
CA ALA A 120 0.48 20.12 -28.28
C ALA A 120 -0.53 21.25 -28.52
N ALA A 121 -0.01 22.44 -28.85
CA ALA A 121 -0.59 23.23 -29.93
C ALA A 121 0.50 24.10 -30.56
N PRO A 122 1.22 23.63 -31.59
CA PRO A 122 1.82 24.54 -32.56
C PRO A 122 0.69 25.01 -33.47
N ASN A 123 0.09 26.18 -33.20
CA ASN A 123 -0.68 26.85 -34.25
C ASN A 123 0.25 27.70 -35.10
N SER A 124 0.93 27.03 -36.04
CA SER A 124 1.43 27.65 -37.25
C SER A 124 0.26 27.80 -38.24
N SER A 125 -0.44 28.93 -38.18
CA SER A 125 -1.32 29.37 -39.27
C SER A 125 -0.67 30.55 -39.97
N GLY A 126 -0.01 30.27 -41.09
CA GLY A 126 0.31 31.27 -42.09
C GLY A 126 -0.85 31.40 -43.08
N ARG A 127 -1.37 32.62 -43.23
CA ARG A 127 -1.60 33.34 -44.50
C ARG A 127 -2.17 34.71 -44.22
#